data_AF-A0A2E0KTE0-F1
#
_entry.id   AF-A0A2E0KTE0-F1
#
_cell.length_a   1.000
_cell.length_b   1.000
_cell.length_c   1.000
_cell.angle_alpha   90.00
_cell.angle_beta   90.00
_cell.angle_gamma   90.00
#
_symmetry.space_group_name_H-M   'P 1'
#
loop_
_entity.id
_entity.type
_entity.pdbx_description
1 polymer ?
#
loop_
_entity_poly.entity_id
_entity_poly.type
_entity_poly.pdbx_seq_one_letter_code
_entity_poly.pdbx_strand_id
1 'polypeptide(L)'
;MTDFTVYKCDHEGHVVWQYDGVVLERGAHFVCLQATFNGRESDAGFVTFRKGDVFTEWFYTDRWYNVFRIEDGQNRQLKGWYCNITRPAVIEPASVRADDLALDVFVQPDGTVILLDEDEFDALDLPAADYQQAQHAVEAIRQRVTRRTAPFQDIQRP
;
A
#
# COMPACT_ATOMS: atom_id res chain seq x y z
N MET A 1 -22.42 2.69 -8.88
CA MET A 1 -21.09 2.40 -8.31
C MET A 1 -20.98 3.32 -7.10
N THR A 2 -20.58 2.78 -5.95
CA THR A 2 -20.49 3.61 -4.74
C THR A 2 -19.15 4.33 -4.80
N ASP A 3 -19.18 5.64 -5.01
CA ASP A 3 -17.99 6.47 -4.98
C ASP A 3 -17.37 6.35 -3.58
N PHE A 4 -16.15 5.83 -3.49
CA PHE A 4 -15.38 5.72 -2.26
C PHE A 4 -14.04 6.41 -2.45
N THR A 5 -13.78 7.45 -1.67
CA THR A 5 -12.62 8.32 -1.89
C THR A 5 -11.46 7.91 -0.98
N VAL A 6 -10.28 7.76 -1.57
CA VAL A 6 -9.01 7.57 -0.87
C VAL A 6 -8.31 8.90 -0.75
N TYR A 7 -7.90 9.24 0.47
CA TYR A 7 -7.07 10.41 0.78
C TYR A 7 -5.68 9.94 1.23
N LYS A 8 -4.67 10.15 0.38
CA LYS A 8 -3.27 10.02 0.78
C LYS A 8 -2.87 11.31 1.47
N CYS A 9 -2.44 11.18 2.72
CA CYS A 9 -1.94 12.30 3.51
C CYS A 9 -0.41 12.19 3.65
N ASP A 10 0.26 13.31 3.84
CA ASP A 10 1.66 13.30 4.30
C ASP A 10 1.77 12.86 5.77
N HIS A 11 2.99 12.83 6.28
CA HIS A 11 3.28 12.43 7.67
C HIS A 11 2.71 13.39 8.73
N GLU A 12 2.27 14.60 8.34
CA GLU A 12 1.59 15.57 9.21
C GLU A 12 0.06 15.46 9.14
N GLY A 13 -0.48 14.62 8.24
CA GLY A 13 -1.91 14.41 8.06
C GLY A 13 -2.58 15.34 7.04
N HIS A 14 -1.80 16.13 6.29
CA HIS A 14 -2.33 16.97 5.21
C HIS A 14 -2.57 16.15 3.95
N VAL A 15 -3.72 16.34 3.31
CA VAL A 15 -4.05 15.63 2.06
C VAL A 15 -3.13 16.13 0.94
N VAL A 16 -2.35 15.22 0.36
CA VAL A 16 -1.45 15.51 -0.77
C VAL A 16 -1.98 14.92 -2.09
N TRP A 17 -2.79 13.88 -2.01
CA TRP A 17 -3.39 13.25 -3.17
C TRP A 17 -4.74 12.61 -2.82
N GLN A 18 -5.67 12.60 -3.76
CA GLN A 18 -6.95 11.94 -3.62
C GLN A 18 -7.37 11.26 -4.91
N TYR A 19 -8.07 10.15 -4.80
CA TYR A 19 -8.62 9.41 -5.93
C TYR A 19 -9.82 8.56 -5.49
N ASP A 20 -10.62 8.15 -6.46
CA ASP A 20 -11.78 7.29 -6.22
C ASP A 20 -11.44 5.83 -6.47
N GLY A 21 -12.08 4.96 -5.68
CA GLY A 21 -12.01 3.51 -5.81
C GLY A 21 -13.38 2.87 -5.63
N VAL A 22 -13.45 1.57 -5.93
CA VAL A 22 -14.66 0.76 -5.74
C VAL A 22 -14.41 -0.21 -4.60
N VAL A 23 -15.18 -0.11 -3.52
CA VAL A 23 -15.08 -1.05 -2.39
C VAL A 23 -15.41 -2.47 -2.86
N LEU A 24 -14.48 -3.39 -2.63
CA LEU A 24 -14.65 -4.82 -2.88
C LEU A 24 -15.11 -5.55 -1.62
N GLU A 25 -14.53 -5.19 -0.46
CA GLU A 25 -14.79 -5.85 0.82
C GLU A 25 -14.59 -4.89 1.99
N ARG A 26 -15.35 -5.08 3.06
CA ARG A 26 -15.12 -4.46 4.37
C ARG A 26 -15.01 -5.55 5.42
N GLY A 27 -13.91 -5.54 6.17
CA GLY A 27 -13.73 -6.37 7.36
C GLY A 27 -13.82 -5.55 8.64
N ALA A 28 -13.62 -6.21 9.78
CA ALA A 28 -13.66 -5.56 11.10
C ALA A 28 -12.61 -4.45 11.25
N HIS A 29 -11.44 -4.63 10.64
CA HIS A 29 -10.30 -3.70 10.75
C HIS A 29 -9.75 -3.22 9.42
N PHE A 30 -10.42 -3.50 8.30
CA PHE A 30 -9.90 -3.12 6.98
C PHE A 30 -11.02 -2.78 5.98
N VAL A 31 -10.64 -2.02 4.96
CA VAL A 31 -11.39 -1.89 3.71
C VAL A 31 -10.49 -2.35 2.56
N CYS A 32 -11.04 -3.18 1.68
CA CYS A 32 -10.42 -3.55 0.42
C CYS A 32 -11.16 -2.88 -0.72
N LEU A 33 -10.43 -2.24 -1.61
CA LEU A 33 -11.00 -1.55 -2.77
C LEU A 33 -10.19 -1.83 -4.03
N GLN A 34 -10.79 -1.55 -5.18
CA GLN A 34 -10.12 -1.54 -6.46
C GLN A 34 -10.01 -0.11 -6.98
N ALA A 35 -8.82 0.29 -7.39
CA ALA A 35 -8.59 1.52 -8.13
C ALA A 35 -7.85 1.24 -9.45
N THR A 36 -7.96 2.15 -10.40
CA THR A 36 -7.24 2.08 -11.67
C THR A 36 -6.20 3.19 -11.70
N PHE A 37 -4.95 2.83 -11.93
CA PHE A 37 -3.86 3.78 -11.99
C PHE A 37 -4.04 4.73 -13.18
N ASN A 38 -4.16 6.02 -12.88
CA ASN A 38 -4.31 7.09 -13.86
C ASN A 38 -3.15 8.10 -13.80
N GLY A 39 -2.14 7.82 -12.97
CA GLY A 39 -0.96 8.66 -12.77
C GLY A 39 0.02 8.68 -13.95
N ARG A 40 1.18 9.30 -13.73
CA ARG A 40 2.28 9.28 -14.70
C ARG A 40 2.88 7.88 -14.76
N GLU A 41 3.05 7.35 -15.96
CA GLU A 41 3.78 6.10 -16.16
C GLU A 41 5.24 6.28 -15.77
N SER A 42 5.81 5.27 -15.12
CA SER A 42 7.19 5.28 -14.67
C SER A 42 7.76 3.88 -14.61
N ASP A 43 9.05 3.77 -14.85
CA ASP A 43 9.85 2.58 -14.56
C ASP A 43 10.68 2.87 -13.31
N ALA A 44 10.33 2.21 -12.20
CA ALA A 44 11.01 2.38 -10.93
C ALA A 44 12.17 1.38 -10.75
N GLY A 45 12.48 0.56 -11.76
CA GLY A 45 13.52 -0.48 -11.71
C GLY A 45 13.07 -1.76 -11.01
N PHE A 46 12.11 -1.70 -10.08
CA PHE A 46 11.47 -2.87 -9.46
C PHE A 46 10.08 -3.18 -10.02
N VAL A 47 9.40 -2.17 -10.57
CA VAL A 47 8.11 -2.30 -11.25
C VAL A 47 7.92 -1.18 -12.27
N THR A 48 7.21 -1.48 -13.36
CA THR A 48 6.76 -0.46 -14.32
C THR A 48 5.29 -0.16 -14.09
N PHE A 49 4.99 1.05 -13.64
CA PHE A 49 3.63 1.57 -13.51
C PHE A 49 3.11 2.05 -14.86
N ARG A 50 1.96 1.51 -15.28
CA ARG A 50 1.29 1.86 -16.54
C ARG A 50 -0.11 2.36 -16.28
N LYS A 51 -0.56 3.33 -17.08
CA LYS A 51 -1.95 3.77 -17.01
C LYS A 51 -2.86 2.59 -17.31
N GLY A 52 -3.89 2.42 -16.50
CA GLY A 52 -4.80 1.29 -16.58
C GLY A 52 -4.40 0.09 -15.73
N ASP A 53 -3.21 0.08 -15.11
CA ASP A 53 -2.88 -0.91 -14.08
C ASP A 53 -3.96 -0.92 -13.00
N VAL A 54 -4.27 -2.10 -12.50
CA VAL A 54 -5.34 -2.28 -11.52
C VAL A 54 -4.75 -2.62 -10.17
N PHE A 55 -5.16 -1.82 -9.20
CA PHE A 55 -4.68 -1.85 -7.84
C PHE A 55 -5.80 -2.44 -7.00
N THR A 56 -5.53 -3.57 -6.35
CA THR A 56 -6.36 -4.04 -5.24
C THR A 56 -5.70 -3.56 -3.96
N GLU A 57 -6.39 -2.72 -3.22
CA GLU A 57 -5.81 -1.93 -2.13
C GLU A 57 -6.44 -2.32 -0.81
N TRP A 58 -5.62 -2.63 0.19
CA TRP A 58 -6.06 -2.90 1.55
C TRP A 58 -5.55 -1.83 2.49
N PHE A 59 -6.49 -1.14 3.13
CA PHE A 59 -6.22 -0.17 4.21
C PHE A 59 -6.66 -0.77 5.53
N TYR A 60 -5.86 -0.57 6.58
CA TYR A 60 -6.04 -1.21 7.88
C TYR A 60 -6.12 -0.18 9.00
N THR A 61 -7.06 -0.37 9.92
CA THR A 61 -7.23 0.43 11.15
C THR A 61 -6.36 -0.07 12.31
N ASP A 62 -5.74 -1.24 12.15
CA ASP A 62 -4.95 -1.93 13.18
C ASP A 62 -3.51 -2.22 12.73
N ARG A 63 -3.08 -1.69 11.57
CA ARG A 63 -1.73 -1.90 11.03
C ARG A 63 -1.12 -0.59 10.55
N TRP A 64 0.19 -0.50 10.66
CA TRP A 64 0.99 0.64 10.26
C TRP A 64 1.46 0.55 8.80
N TYR A 65 0.61 0.00 7.94
CA TYR A 65 0.86 -0.08 6.52
C TYR A 65 -0.45 -0.33 5.77
N ASN A 66 -0.51 0.09 4.51
CA ASN A 66 -1.48 -0.41 3.54
C ASN A 66 -0.77 -1.35 2.55
N VAL A 67 -1.52 -2.08 1.74
CA VAL A 67 -0.93 -2.94 0.69
C VAL A 67 -1.71 -2.78 -0.60
N PHE A 68 -1.01 -2.55 -1.70
CA PHE A 68 -1.56 -2.46 -3.05
C PHE A 68 -1.03 -3.62 -3.88
N ARG A 69 -1.87 -4.60 -4.21
CA ARG A 69 -1.56 -5.65 -5.18
C ARG A 69 -1.76 -5.07 -6.57
N ILE A 70 -0.71 -5.09 -7.38
CA ILE A 70 -0.68 -4.43 -8.68
C ILE A 70 -0.76 -5.50 -9.77
N GLU A 71 -1.72 -5.34 -10.67
CA GLU A 71 -1.86 -6.14 -11.89
C GLU A 71 -1.79 -5.26 -13.13
N ASP A 72 -1.21 -5.80 -14.19
CA ASP A 72 -1.23 -5.16 -15.50
C ASP A 72 -2.68 -4.99 -16.00
N GLY A 73 -2.98 -3.79 -16.48
CA GLY A 73 -4.33 -3.44 -16.91
C GLY A 73 -4.87 -4.24 -18.09
N GLN A 74 -4.00 -4.79 -18.95
CA GLN A 74 -4.40 -5.46 -20.19
C GLN A 74 -4.52 -6.97 -20.01
N ASN A 75 -3.52 -7.60 -19.40
CA ASN A 75 -3.42 -9.06 -19.33
C ASN A 75 -3.60 -9.61 -17.90
N ARG A 76 -3.83 -8.75 -16.90
CA ARG A 76 -4.01 -9.12 -15.48
C ARG A 76 -2.83 -9.84 -14.86
N GLN A 77 -1.64 -9.75 -15.45
CA GLN A 77 -0.44 -10.33 -14.87
C GLN A 77 -0.08 -9.59 -13.58
N LEU A 78 0.16 -10.34 -12.51
CA LEU A 78 0.67 -9.81 -11.25
C LEU A 78 2.04 -9.15 -11.46
N LYS A 79 2.14 -7.88 -11.08
CA LYS A 79 3.40 -7.11 -11.08
C LYS A 79 4.10 -7.13 -9.72
N GLY A 80 3.34 -7.28 -8.63
CA GLY A 80 3.85 -7.34 -7.26
C GLY A 80 2.90 -6.68 -6.27
N TRP A 81 3.42 -6.39 -5.09
CA TRP A 81 2.71 -5.64 -4.04
C TRP A 81 3.53 -4.45 -3.59
N TYR A 82 2.91 -3.29 -3.56
CA TYR A 82 3.47 -2.06 -3.00
C TYR A 82 2.85 -1.83 -1.63
N CYS A 83 3.66 -1.72 -0.58
CA CYS A 83 3.18 -1.53 0.78
C CYS A 83 3.67 -0.18 1.30
N ASN A 84 2.76 0.78 1.47
CA ASN A 84 3.10 2.06 2.07
C ASN A 84 3.10 1.93 3.59
N ILE A 85 4.21 2.29 4.23
CA ILE A 85 4.24 2.39 5.70
C ILE A 85 3.50 3.67 6.09
N THR A 86 2.46 3.49 6.90
CA THR A 86 1.48 4.54 7.20
C THR A 86 1.09 4.47 8.66
N ARG A 87 0.47 5.53 9.21
CA ARG A 87 -0.32 5.36 10.43
C ARG A 87 -1.59 4.53 10.14
N PRO A 88 -2.19 3.90 11.16
CA PRO A 88 -3.44 3.17 10.97
C PRO A 88 -4.50 4.04 10.32
N ALA A 89 -5.11 3.52 9.26
CA ALA A 89 -6.01 4.29 8.42
C ALA A 89 -7.29 4.65 9.16
N VAL A 90 -7.80 5.85 8.89
CA VAL A 90 -9.14 6.27 9.32
C VAL A 90 -10.12 5.86 8.23
N ILE A 91 -10.95 4.86 8.51
CA ILE A 91 -11.94 4.32 7.57
C ILE A 91 -13.33 4.83 7.92
N GLU A 92 -13.96 5.50 6.98
CA GLU A 92 -15.32 6.04 7.07
C GLU A 92 -16.29 5.28 6.13
N PRO A 93 -17.61 5.57 6.16
CA PRO A 93 -18.58 4.92 5.28
C PRO A 93 -18.30 5.11 3.78
N ALA A 94 -17.71 6.24 3.39
CA ALA A 94 -17.46 6.59 1.99
C ALA A 94 -16.01 7.06 1.72
N SER A 95 -15.11 6.96 2.72
CA SER A 95 -13.73 7.37 2.53
C SER A 95 -12.73 6.55 3.35
N VAL A 96 -11.45 6.62 2.96
CA VAL A 96 -10.33 6.21 3.80
C VAL A 96 -9.22 7.26 3.75
N ARG A 97 -8.59 7.51 4.90
CA ARG A 97 -7.40 8.37 5.01
C ARG A 97 -6.22 7.55 5.55
N ALA A 98 -5.05 7.73 4.97
CA ALA A 98 -3.81 7.15 5.47
C ALA A 98 -2.70 8.19 5.46
N ASP A 99 -2.04 8.37 6.61
CA ASP A 99 -0.88 9.26 6.75
C ASP A 99 0.37 8.49 6.36
N ASP A 100 1.02 8.93 5.29
CA ASP A 100 2.20 8.30 4.71
C ASP A 100 3.47 8.70 5.47
N LEU A 101 4.28 7.70 5.83
CA LEU A 101 5.53 7.90 6.57
C LEU A 101 6.76 7.81 5.66
N ALA A 102 6.60 7.98 4.35
CA ALA A 102 7.65 7.93 3.31
C ALA A 102 8.38 6.59 3.13
N LEU A 103 8.37 5.70 4.13
CA LEU A 103 8.98 4.38 4.02
C LEU A 103 8.07 3.43 3.23
N ASP A 104 8.66 2.68 2.30
CA ASP A 104 7.91 1.78 1.43
C ASP A 104 8.54 0.38 1.34
N VAL A 105 7.70 -0.62 1.10
CA VAL A 105 8.14 -1.99 0.83
C VAL A 105 7.53 -2.49 -0.47
N PHE A 106 8.38 -2.88 -1.42
CA PHE A 106 7.94 -3.59 -2.61
C PHE A 106 8.18 -5.09 -2.47
N VAL A 107 7.16 -5.89 -2.75
CA VAL A 107 7.24 -7.35 -2.77
C VAL A 107 7.07 -7.83 -4.21
N GLN A 108 8.08 -8.49 -4.74
CA GLN A 108 8.06 -9.07 -6.08
C GLN A 108 7.14 -10.31 -6.14
N PRO A 109 6.67 -10.72 -7.34
CA PRO A 109 5.82 -11.90 -7.49
C PRO A 109 6.39 -13.21 -6.92
N ASP A 110 7.72 -13.33 -6.84
CA ASP A 110 8.44 -14.48 -6.27
C ASP A 110 8.61 -14.41 -4.73
N GLY A 111 8.20 -13.31 -4.12
CA GLY A 111 8.29 -13.05 -2.68
C GLY A 111 9.56 -12.31 -2.25
N THR A 112 10.41 -11.88 -3.18
CA THR A 112 11.55 -11.01 -2.86
C THR A 112 11.05 -9.68 -2.30
N VAL A 113 11.61 -9.26 -1.16
CA VAL A 113 11.22 -8.04 -0.44
C VAL A 113 12.29 -6.98 -0.59
N ILE A 114 11.91 -5.82 -1.11
CA ILE A 114 12.76 -4.66 -1.34
C ILE A 114 12.27 -3.52 -0.44
N LEU A 115 13.18 -2.96 0.37
CA LEU A 115 12.92 -1.76 1.16
C LEU A 115 13.27 -0.54 0.31
N LEU A 116 12.42 0.49 0.35
CA LEU A 116 12.51 1.68 -0.49
C LEU A 116 12.45 2.93 0.38
N ASP A 117 13.04 4.02 -0.11
CA ASP A 117 12.89 5.38 0.41
C ASP A 117 13.29 5.56 1.89
N GLU A 118 14.30 4.79 2.32
CA GLU A 118 14.88 4.85 3.68
C GLU A 118 15.43 6.24 4.01
N ASP A 119 16.01 6.94 3.03
CA ASP A 119 16.55 8.28 3.18
C ASP A 119 15.46 9.35 3.30
N GLU A 120 14.34 9.20 2.60
CA GLU A 120 13.17 10.07 2.76
C GLU A 120 12.53 9.88 4.14
N PHE A 121 12.40 8.64 4.61
CA PHE A 121 11.91 8.31 5.94
C PHE A 121 12.80 8.86 7.06
N ASP A 122 14.12 8.66 6.98
CA ASP A 122 15.07 9.15 7.98
C ASP A 122 15.17 10.68 8.02
N ALA A 123 14.73 11.37 6.96
CA ALA A 123 14.66 12.83 6.91
C ALA A 123 13.41 13.42 7.60
N LEU A 124 12.41 12.60 7.93
CA LEU A 124 11.20 13.05 8.61
C LEU A 124 11.45 13.31 10.11
N ASP A 125 10.89 14.39 10.64
CA ASP A 125 10.91 14.69 12.09
C ASP A 125 9.78 13.91 12.80
N LEU A 126 9.94 12.59 12.89
CA LEU A 126 8.94 11.70 13.48
C LEU A 126 9.13 11.53 14.99
N PRO A 127 8.04 11.43 15.77
CA PRO A 127 8.11 10.92 17.13
C PRO A 127 8.75 9.53 17.15
N ALA A 128 9.57 9.26 18.18
CA ALA A 128 10.27 7.98 18.31
C ALA A 128 9.33 6.75 18.30
N ALA A 129 8.10 6.91 18.80
CA ALA A 129 7.08 5.86 18.78
C ALA A 129 6.64 5.53 17.34
N ASP A 130 6.44 6.54 16.49
CA ASP A 130 6.04 6.36 15.09
C ASP A 130 7.16 5.70 14.30
N TYR A 131 8.41 6.13 14.53
CA TYR A 131 9.59 5.52 13.92
C TYR A 131 9.71 4.03 14.27
N GLN A 132 9.52 3.67 15.54
CA GLN A 132 9.50 2.27 15.97
C GLN A 132 8.38 1.47 15.31
N GLN A 133 7.18 2.04 15.22
CA GLN A 133 6.04 1.34 14.61
C GLN A 133 6.22 1.13 13.10
N ALA A 134 6.84 2.08 12.40
CA ALA A 134 7.23 1.91 11.00
C ALA A 134 8.20 0.72 10.82
N GLN A 135 9.22 0.60 11.67
CA GLN A 135 10.14 -0.54 11.65
C GLN A 135 9.44 -1.88 11.94
N HIS A 136 8.52 -1.90 12.92
CA HIS A 136 7.70 -3.07 13.21
C HIS A 136 6.76 -3.44 12.05
N ALA A 137 6.25 -2.46 11.32
CA ALA A 137 5.41 -2.67 10.14
C ALA A 137 6.18 -3.38 9.02
N VAL A 138 7.41 -2.95 8.75
CA VAL A 138 8.29 -3.62 7.76
C VAL A 138 8.51 -5.09 8.14
N GLU A 139 8.81 -5.38 9.40
CA GLU A 139 9.01 -6.76 9.86
C GLU A 139 7.70 -7.57 9.79
N ALA A 140 6.56 -6.96 10.13
CA ALA A 140 5.26 -7.61 10.00
C ALA A 140 4.94 -7.97 8.54
N ILE A 141 5.30 -7.11 7.58
CA ILE A 141 5.18 -7.40 6.14
C ILE A 141 6.07 -8.59 5.76
N ARG A 142 7.35 -8.58 6.15
CA ARG A 142 8.29 -9.69 5.89
C ARG A 142 7.74 -11.03 6.40
N GLN A 143 7.23 -11.06 7.63
CA GLN A 143 6.64 -12.27 8.21
C GLN A 143 5.41 -12.76 7.44
N ARG A 144 4.54 -11.85 6.99
CA ARG A 144 3.36 -12.22 6.18
C ARG A 144 3.73 -12.73 4.80
N VAL A 145 4.75 -12.15 4.17
CA VAL A 145 5.34 -12.62 2.91
C VAL A 145 5.89 -14.05 3.09
N THR A 146 6.68 -14.30 4.13
CA THR A 146 7.21 -15.64 4.43
C THR A 146 6.09 -16.66 4.66
N ARG A 147 5.03 -16.27 5.38
CA ARG A 147 3.87 -17.14 5.65
C ARG A 147 2.88 -17.23 4.49
N ARG A 148 3.05 -16.40 3.44
CA ARG A 148 2.14 -16.27 2.29
C ARG A 148 0.68 -16.09 2.71
N THR A 149 0.46 -15.28 3.74
CA THR A 149 -0.90 -14.95 4.21
C THR A 149 -1.41 -13.73 3.48
N ALA A 150 -2.73 -13.58 3.39
CA ALA A 150 -3.34 -12.43 2.73
C ALA A 150 -2.73 -11.08 3.19
N PRO A 151 -2.45 -10.16 2.25
CA PRO A 151 -2.76 -10.21 0.81
C PRO A 151 -1.69 -10.87 -0.09
N PHE A 152 -0.73 -11.62 0.48
CA PHE A 152 0.44 -12.19 -0.22
C PHE A 152 0.29 -13.67 -0.58
N GLN A 153 -0.92 -14.21 -0.60
CA GLN A 153 -1.16 -15.64 -0.86
C GLN A 153 -0.79 -16.08 -2.29
N ASP A 154 -0.76 -15.13 -3.24
CA ASP A 154 -0.48 -15.42 -4.65
C ASP A 154 1.02 -15.35 -5.00
N ILE A 155 1.91 -15.26 -4.00
CA ILE A 155 3.36 -15.34 -4.23
C ILE A 155 3.69 -16.65 -4.96
N GLN A 156 4.25 -16.50 -6.15
CA GLN A 156 4.60 -17.59 -7.04
C GLN A 156 5.75 -18.40 -6.41
N ARG A 157 5.76 -19.71 -6.63
CA ARG A 157 6.96 -20.49 -6.30
C ARG A 157 8.01 -20.24 -7.37
N PRO A 158 9.30 -20.19 -7.00
CA PRO A 158 10.37 -20.33 -7.98
C PRO A 158 10.28 -21.68 -8.70
#